data_AF-A0A2V5LUV5-F1
#
_entry.id   AF-A0A2V5LUV5-F1
#
_cell.length_a   1.000
_cell.length_b   1.000
_cell.length_c   1.000
_cell.angle_alpha   90.00
_cell.angle_beta   90.00
_cell.angle_gamma   90.00
#
_symmetry.space_group_name_H-M   'P 1'
#
loop_
_entity.id
_entity.type
_entity.pdbx_description
1 polymer ?
#
loop_
_entity_poly.entity_id
_entity_poly.type
_entity_poly.pdbx_seq_one_letter_code
_entity_poly.pdbx_strand_id
1 'polypeptide(L)'
;MLTEQPDYPEGLCVLGMADAALGHKEDAIREGRRAVELMPVSKDAIRGPLLIQYLAVIYAWTGEKDLAFEQLSLVARIPSHLSYGHLRLHPYWDPLRGDPRFEKVVASLATK
;
A
#
# COMPACT_ATOMS: atom_id res chain seq x y z
N MET A 1 10.04 -8.65 18.88
CA MET A 1 10.19 -8.87 17.42
C MET A 1 10.58 -7.57 16.70
N LEU A 2 9.78 -6.49 16.72
CA LEU A 2 10.19 -5.21 16.10
C LEU A 2 11.33 -4.49 16.84
N THR A 3 11.42 -4.62 18.16
CA THR A 3 12.49 -4.04 18.99
C THR A 3 13.87 -4.61 18.71
N GLU A 4 13.95 -5.82 18.14
CA GLU A 4 15.22 -6.48 17.81
C GLU A 4 15.63 -6.23 16.34
N GLN A 5 14.67 -5.82 15.50
CA GLN A 5 14.88 -5.52 14.08
C GLN A 5 14.07 -4.28 13.68
N PRO A 6 14.47 -3.08 14.15
CA PRO A 6 13.69 -1.86 13.94
C PRO A 6 13.58 -1.46 12.46
N ASP A 7 14.48 -1.94 11.61
CA ASP A 7 14.50 -1.71 10.17
C ASP A 7 14.01 -2.93 9.36
N TYR A 8 13.19 -3.81 9.94
CA TYR A 8 12.55 -4.90 9.17
C TYR A 8 11.35 -4.34 8.37
N PRO A 9 11.45 -4.20 7.03
CA PRO A 9 10.50 -3.38 6.28
C PRO A 9 9.07 -3.92 6.27
N GLU A 10 8.90 -5.24 6.17
CA GLU A 10 7.60 -5.88 6.22
C GLU A 10 6.95 -5.72 7.61
N GLY A 11 7.76 -5.79 8.67
CA GLY A 11 7.31 -5.53 10.03
C GLY A 11 6.79 -4.11 10.20
N LEU A 12 7.47 -3.13 9.61
CA LEU A 12 7.05 -1.73 9.61
C LEU A 12 5.74 -1.51 8.84
N CYS A 13 5.54 -2.18 7.70
CA CYS A 13 4.25 -2.10 6.98
C CYS A 13 3.09 -2.67 7.80
N VAL A 14 3.30 -3.81 8.47
CA VAL A 14 2.25 -4.43 9.30
C VAL A 14 1.93 -3.53 10.50
N LEU A 15 2.95 -2.95 11.15
CA LEU A 15 2.75 -1.99 12.22
C LEU A 15 1.97 -0.77 11.71
N GLY A 16 2.39 -0.19 10.58
CA GLY A 16 1.73 0.99 10.05
C GLY A 16 0.27 0.74 9.65
N MET A 17 -0.05 -0.45 9.16
CA MET A 17 -1.45 -0.84 8.92
C MET A 17 -2.26 -0.98 10.22
N ALA A 18 -1.65 -1.54 11.27
CA ALA A 18 -2.30 -1.65 12.58
C ALA A 18 -2.55 -0.25 13.18
N ASP A 19 -1.56 0.64 13.11
CA ASP A 19 -1.69 2.02 13.57
C ASP A 19 -2.72 2.81 12.76
N ALA A 20 -2.79 2.60 11.44
CA ALA A 20 -3.84 3.19 10.62
C ALA A 20 -5.25 2.74 11.07
N ALA A 21 -5.42 1.46 11.38
CA ALA A 21 -6.68 0.92 11.88
C ALA A 21 -7.05 1.42 13.29
N LEU A 22 -6.05 1.73 14.12
CA LEU A 22 -6.23 2.33 15.45
C LEU A 22 -6.43 3.85 15.42
N GLY A 23 -6.26 4.49 14.25
CA GLY A 23 -6.37 5.93 14.08
C GLY A 23 -5.08 6.72 14.39
N HIS A 24 -3.95 6.03 14.61
CA HIS A 24 -2.63 6.63 14.79
C HIS A 24 -2.02 6.99 13.42
N LYS A 25 -2.62 7.99 12.76
CA LYS A 25 -2.35 8.33 11.37
C LYS A 25 -0.88 8.65 11.09
N GLU A 26 -0.27 9.49 11.92
CA GLU A 26 1.08 10.00 11.68
C GLU A 26 2.12 8.87 11.78
N ASP A 27 1.97 7.99 12.77
CA ASP A 27 2.82 6.82 12.95
C ASP A 27 2.67 5.81 11.81
N ALA A 28 1.42 5.53 11.43
CA ALA A 28 1.11 4.66 10.31
C ALA A 28 1.83 5.08 9.02
N ILE A 29 1.73 6.37 8.68
CA ILE A 29 2.36 6.93 7.48
C ILE A 29 3.89 6.91 7.58
N ARG A 30 4.44 7.27 8.75
CA ARG A 30 5.89 7.27 9.00
C ARG A 30 6.47 5.87 8.76
N GLU A 31 5.82 4.84 9.26
CA GLU A 31 6.29 3.45 9.19
C GLU A 31 6.16 2.88 7.78
N GLY A 32 5.03 3.11 7.11
CA GLY A 32 4.84 2.69 5.73
C GLY A 32 5.86 3.35 4.77
N ARG A 33 6.14 4.65 4.93
CA ARG A 33 7.18 5.34 4.15
C ARG A 33 8.56 4.74 4.42
N ARG A 34 8.91 4.54 5.69
CA ARG A 34 10.19 3.96 6.10
C ARG A 34 10.40 2.57 5.51
N ALA A 35 9.36 1.73 5.47
CA ALA A 35 9.42 0.41 4.85
C ALA A 35 9.81 0.49 3.36
N VAL A 36 9.17 1.38 2.59
CA VAL A 36 9.47 1.58 1.17
C VAL A 36 10.89 2.15 0.96
N GLU A 37 11.35 3.05 1.82
CA GLU A 37 12.72 3.58 1.77
C GLU A 37 13.79 2.49 2.01
N LEU A 38 13.54 1.58 2.96
CA LEU A 38 14.47 0.50 3.31
C LEU A 38 14.56 -0.58 2.22
N MET A 39 13.46 -0.80 1.50
CA MET A 39 13.34 -1.80 0.45
C MET A 39 12.58 -1.25 -0.77
N PRO A 40 13.25 -0.38 -1.55
CA PRO A 40 12.69 0.11 -2.79
C PRO A 40 12.65 -0.99 -3.86
N VAL A 41 11.84 -0.79 -4.90
CA VAL A 41 11.72 -1.72 -6.04
C VAL A 41 13.08 -2.00 -6.71
N SER A 42 13.98 -1.01 -6.73
CA SER A 42 15.34 -1.16 -7.29
C SER A 42 16.23 -2.12 -6.50
N LYS A 43 15.92 -2.35 -5.22
CA LYS A 43 16.65 -3.26 -4.33
C LYS A 43 16.03 -4.66 -4.35
N ASP A 44 14.70 -4.74 -4.34
CA ASP A 44 13.96 -6.00 -4.45
C ASP A 44 12.71 -5.81 -5.31
N ALA A 45 12.71 -6.39 -6.50
CA ALA A 45 11.64 -6.27 -7.48
C ALA A 45 10.37 -7.07 -7.11
N ILE A 46 10.44 -7.93 -6.10
CA ILE A 46 9.30 -8.73 -5.60
C ILE A 46 8.73 -8.07 -4.34
N ARG A 47 9.57 -7.82 -3.34
CA ARG A 47 9.15 -7.23 -2.05
C ARG A 47 8.83 -5.74 -2.18
N GLY A 48 9.59 -4.99 -2.98
CA GLY A 48 9.40 -3.54 -3.13
C GLY A 48 7.97 -3.16 -3.54
N PRO A 49 7.40 -3.72 -4.63
CA PRO A 49 6.02 -3.44 -5.03
C PRO A 49 4.98 -3.80 -3.96
N LEU A 50 5.23 -4.86 -3.18
CA LEU A 50 4.36 -5.25 -2.06
C LEU A 50 4.32 -4.18 -0.97
N LEU A 51 5.47 -3.63 -0.59
CA LEU A 51 5.53 -2.57 0.42
C LEU A 51 4.84 -1.28 -0.04
N ILE A 52 4.98 -0.93 -1.33
CA ILE A 52 4.28 0.22 -1.90
C ILE A 52 2.76 -0.01 -1.90
N GLN A 53 2.32 -1.25 -2.17
CA GLN A 53 0.91 -1.62 -2.05
C GLN A 53 0.41 -1.42 -0.61
N TYR A 54 1.16 -1.85 0.41
CA TYR A 54 0.78 -1.63 1.81
C TYR A 54 0.78 -0.15 2.19
N LEU A 55 1.73 0.65 1.68
CA LEU A 55 1.71 2.10 1.86
C LEU A 55 0.46 2.74 1.24
N ALA A 56 0.02 2.27 0.06
CA ALA A 56 -1.25 2.72 -0.53
C ALA A 56 -2.46 2.39 0.36
N VAL A 57 -2.47 1.21 1.00
CA VAL A 57 -3.51 0.82 1.97
C VAL A 57 -3.49 1.71 3.21
N ILE A 58 -2.31 1.98 3.76
CA ILE A 58 -2.13 2.88 4.90
C ILE A 58 -2.71 4.27 4.59
N TYR A 59 -2.38 4.83 3.42
CA TYR A 59 -2.96 6.11 2.99
C TYR A 59 -4.48 6.05 2.83
N ALA A 60 -5.01 4.98 2.24
CA ALA A 60 -6.46 4.83 2.09
C ALA A 60 -7.17 4.79 3.45
N TRP A 61 -6.61 4.08 4.42
CA TRP A 61 -7.19 3.90 5.76
C TRP A 61 -7.10 5.16 6.62
N THR A 62 -6.05 5.96 6.41
CA THR A 62 -5.85 7.25 7.10
C THR A 62 -6.54 8.44 6.41
N GLY A 63 -7.27 8.19 5.32
CA GLY A 63 -8.01 9.21 4.57
C GLY A 63 -7.17 10.02 3.58
N GLU A 64 -5.89 9.72 3.42
CA GLU A 64 -4.95 10.36 2.48
C GLU A 64 -5.15 9.83 1.04
N LYS A 65 -6.36 10.00 0.49
CA LYS A 65 -6.77 9.35 -0.77
C LYS A 65 -5.87 9.72 -1.96
N ASP A 66 -5.41 10.95 -2.06
CA ASP A 66 -4.56 11.39 -3.17
C ASP A 66 -3.23 10.63 -3.17
N LEU A 67 -2.60 10.51 -2.00
CA LEU A 67 -1.38 9.72 -1.83
C LEU A 67 -1.63 8.23 -2.06
N ALA A 68 -2.78 7.70 -1.62
CA ALA A 68 -3.17 6.33 -1.88
C ALA A 68 -3.22 6.04 -3.40
N PHE A 69 -3.85 6.93 -4.18
CA PHE A 69 -3.95 6.77 -5.62
C PHE A 69 -2.61 6.92 -6.35
N GLU A 70 -1.71 7.78 -5.86
CA GLU A 70 -0.36 7.89 -6.40
C GLU A 70 0.39 6.55 -6.28
N GLN A 71 0.42 5.97 -5.07
CA GLN A 71 1.10 4.69 -4.83
C GLN A 71 0.41 3.54 -5.57
N LEU A 72 -0.92 3.52 -5.61
CA LEU A 72 -1.67 2.48 -6.29
C LEU A 72 -1.45 2.51 -7.81
N SER A 73 -1.39 3.70 -8.39
CA SER A 73 -1.10 3.88 -9.82
C SER A 73 0.32 3.42 -10.17
N LEU A 74 1.28 3.64 -9.27
CA LEU A 74 2.65 3.14 -9.44
C LEU A 74 2.67 1.60 -9.48
N VAL A 75 2.08 0.95 -8.48
CA VAL A 75 2.09 -0.51 -8.34
C VAL A 75 1.33 -1.21 -9.47
N ALA A 76 0.26 -0.61 -10.00
CA ALA A 76 -0.48 -1.15 -11.15
C ALA A 76 0.33 -1.17 -12.46
N ARG A 77 1.35 -0.32 -12.57
CA ARG A 77 2.18 -0.16 -13.77
C ARG A 77 3.43 -1.06 -13.80
N ILE A 78 3.81 -1.64 -12.66
CA ILE A 78 4.95 -2.53 -12.54
C ILE A 78 4.50 -3.98 -12.28
N PRO A 79 5.34 -4.99 -12.56
CA PRO A 79 5.08 -6.35 -12.09
C PRO A 79 4.91 -6.34 -10.56
N SER A 80 3.78 -6.83 -10.08
CA SER A 80 3.44 -6.85 -8.65
C SER A 80 2.38 -7.92 -8.35
N HIS A 81 2.10 -8.12 -7.07
CA HIS A 81 1.03 -9.00 -6.60
C HIS A 81 -0.37 -8.41 -6.77
N LEU A 82 -0.48 -7.16 -7.24
CA LEU A 82 -1.75 -6.47 -7.42
C LEU A 82 -2.47 -6.99 -8.67
N SER A 83 -3.65 -7.57 -8.48
CA SER A 83 -4.50 -8.08 -9.56
C SER A 83 -5.87 -7.41 -9.57
N TYR A 84 -6.58 -7.53 -10.71
CA TYR A 84 -7.97 -7.10 -10.83
C TYR A 84 -8.86 -7.67 -9.71
N GLY A 85 -8.77 -8.98 -9.48
CA GLY A 85 -9.55 -9.67 -8.45
C GLY A 85 -9.23 -9.16 -7.05
N HIS A 86 -7.95 -8.90 -6.76
CA HIS A 86 -7.52 -8.36 -5.48
C HIS A 86 -8.10 -6.96 -5.23
N LEU A 87 -8.04 -6.06 -6.21
CA LEU A 87 -8.64 -4.73 -6.08
C LEU A 87 -10.16 -4.77 -5.90
N ARG A 88 -10.84 -5.63 -6.65
CA ARG A 88 -12.30 -5.71 -6.65
C ARG A 88 -12.87 -6.34 -5.38
N LEU A 89 -12.17 -7.30 -4.78
CA LEU A 89 -12.72 -8.15 -3.72
C LEU A 89 -12.13 -7.87 -2.34
N HIS A 90 -10.86 -7.46 -2.25
CA HIS A 90 -10.20 -7.33 -0.96
C HIS A 90 -10.72 -6.08 -0.19
N PRO A 91 -11.03 -6.20 1.12
CA PRO A 91 -11.59 -5.09 1.92
C PRO A 91 -10.63 -3.93 2.16
N TYR A 92 -9.33 -4.13 1.92
CA TYR A 92 -8.32 -3.06 2.02
C TYR A 92 -8.69 -1.81 1.22
N TRP A 93 -9.39 -2.01 0.11
CA TRP A 93 -9.73 -0.94 -0.84
C TRP A 93 -11.12 -0.35 -0.62
N ASP A 94 -11.88 -0.83 0.38
CA ASP A 94 -13.22 -0.32 0.67
C ASP A 94 -13.26 1.22 0.83
N PRO A 95 -12.27 1.88 1.48
CA PRO A 95 -12.27 3.35 1.59
C PRO A 95 -12.12 4.11 0.25
N LEU A 96 -11.65 3.43 -0.80
CA LEU A 96 -11.45 3.99 -2.14
C LEU A 96 -12.58 3.61 -3.11
N ARG A 97 -13.40 2.60 -2.79
CA ARG A 97 -14.50 2.16 -3.65
C ARG A 97 -15.52 3.29 -3.86
N GLY A 98 -16.00 3.43 -5.08
CA GLY A 98 -16.89 4.51 -5.48
C GLY A 98 -16.18 5.81 -5.89
N ASP A 99 -14.86 5.94 -5.67
CA ASP A 99 -14.08 7.02 -6.29
C ASP A 99 -13.80 6.67 -7.77
N PRO A 100 -14.12 7.54 -8.74
CA PRO A 100 -13.87 7.28 -10.16
C PRO A 100 -12.41 6.95 -10.50
N ARG A 101 -11.45 7.46 -9.73
CA ARG A 101 -10.01 7.17 -9.91
C ARG A 101 -9.70 5.72 -9.58
N PHE A 102 -10.33 5.17 -8.53
CA PHE A 102 -10.19 3.77 -8.15
C PHE A 102 -10.71 2.85 -9.26
N GLU A 103 -11.92 3.12 -9.75
CA GLU A 103 -12.55 2.33 -10.82
C GLU A 103 -11.72 2.33 -12.10
N LYS A 104 -11.05 3.45 -12.41
CA LYS A 104 -10.12 3.53 -13.55
C LYS A 104 -8.91 2.60 -13.36
N VAL A 105 -8.34 2.52 -12.16
CA VAL A 105 -7.23 1.61 -11.87
C VAL A 105 -7.69 0.16 -11.95
N VAL A 106 -8.85 -0.16 -11.36
CA VAL A 106 -9.47 -1.50 -11.45
C VAL A 106 -9.64 -1.92 -12.90
N ALA A 107 -10.27 -1.07 -13.73
CA ALA A 107 -10.50 -1.36 -15.14
C ALA A 107 -9.19 -1.60 -15.91
N SER A 108 -8.12 -0.86 -15.60
CA SER A 108 -6.81 -1.02 -16.26
C SER A 108 -6.15 -2.39 -16.03
N LEU A 109 -6.52 -3.08 -14.94
CA LEU A 109 -6.03 -4.42 -14.63
C LEU A 109 -6.95 -5.54 -15.10
N ALA A 110 -8.18 -5.24 -15.54
CA ALA A 110 -9.12 -6.22 -16.07
C ALA A 110 -8.72 -6.70 -17.48
N THR A 111 -7.98 -5.88 -18.21
CA THR A 111 -7.62 -6.09 -19.62
C THR A 111 -6.20 -6.65 -19.80
N LYS A 112 -5.56 -7.15 -18.74
CA LYS A 112 -4.28 -7.87 -18.79
C LYS A 112 -4.55 -9.37 -18.78
#